data_AF-A0A353PA41-F1
#
_entry.id   AF-A0A353PA41-F1
#
_cell.length_a   1.000
_cell.length_b   1.000
_cell.length_c   1.000
_cell.angle_alpha   90.00
_cell.angle_beta   90.00
_cell.angle_gamma   90.00
#
_symmetry.space_group_name_H-M   'P 1'
#
loop_
_entity.id
_entity.type
_entity.pdbx_description
1 polymer ?
#
loop_
_entity_poly.entity_id
_entity_poly.type
_entity_poly.pdbx_seq_one_letter_code
_entity_poly.pdbx_strand_id
1 'polypeptide(L)'
;RASAGLIVSEGVVISPQGVGYPNVPGLYTDGHIRAWRPITQAVHEAGGRIFAQLWHVGRISLPGYQPDGALPVAPSAVFPN
;
A
#
# COMPACT_ATOMS: atom_id res chain seq x y z
N ARG A 1 10.30 16.57 1.62
CA ARG A 1 9.35 16.69 2.76
C ARG A 1 9.95 16.20 4.09
N ALA A 2 11.25 15.89 4.16
CA ALA A 2 11.88 15.34 5.36
C ALA A 2 11.95 16.30 6.57
N SER A 3 11.64 17.58 6.37
CA SER A 3 11.50 18.56 7.45
C SER A 3 10.24 18.38 8.31
N ALA A 4 9.29 17.54 7.89
CA ALA A 4 8.15 17.18 8.74
C ALA A 4 8.61 16.39 9.98
N GLY A 5 7.96 16.59 11.12
CA GLY A 5 8.30 15.85 12.36
C GLY A 5 8.17 14.32 12.20
N LEU A 6 7.19 13.88 11.41
CA LEU A 6 7.00 12.51 10.96
C LEU A 6 6.33 12.51 9.58
N ILE A 7 6.83 11.68 8.66
CA ILE A 7 6.12 11.34 7.42
C ILE A 7 5.37 10.03 7.62
N VAL A 8 4.11 10.00 7.21
CA VAL A 8 3.39 8.75 6.95
C VAL A 8 3.28 8.63 5.43
N SER A 9 3.69 7.49 4.86
CA SER A 9 3.61 7.27 3.42
C SER A 9 2.16 7.29 2.92
N GLU A 10 1.99 7.30 1.61
CA GLU A 10 0.74 6.85 0.99
C GLU A 10 0.40 5.40 1.40
N GLY A 11 -0.83 4.96 1.10
CA GLY A 11 -1.28 3.60 1.37
C GLY A 11 -0.45 2.57 0.60
N VAL A 12 0.14 1.63 1.33
CA VAL A 12 1.01 0.58 0.77
C VAL A 12 0.31 -0.76 0.93
N VAL A 13 -0.04 -1.40 -0.19
CA VAL A 13 -0.80 -2.65 -0.14
C VAL A 13 0.04 -3.79 0.41
N ILE A 14 -0.54 -4.57 1.33
CA ILE A 14 0.15 -5.66 2.02
C ILE A 14 0.06 -7.03 1.32
N SER A 15 -0.75 -7.11 0.26
CA SER A 15 -0.95 -8.32 -0.53
C SER A 15 -1.56 -7.97 -1.88
N PRO A 16 -1.52 -8.88 -2.88
CA PRO A 16 -2.25 -8.69 -4.15
C PRO A 16 -3.76 -8.45 -3.94
N GLN A 17 -4.37 -9.12 -2.96
CA GLN A 17 -5.80 -8.99 -2.64
C GLN A 17 -6.16 -7.61 -2.05
N GLY A 18 -5.18 -6.89 -1.49
CA GLY A 18 -5.36 -5.57 -0.89
C GLY A 18 -5.50 -4.43 -1.90
N VAL A 19 -5.39 -4.69 -3.21
CA VAL A 19 -5.43 -3.65 -4.27
C VAL A 19 -6.87 -3.28 -4.63
N GLY A 20 -7.13 -1.99 -4.80
CA GLY A 20 -8.40 -1.47 -5.34
C GLY A 20 -8.25 -0.29 -6.31
N TYR A 21 -7.02 0.16 -6.52
CA TYR A 21 -6.69 1.33 -7.34
C TYR A 21 -5.45 1.02 -8.17
N PRO A 22 -5.34 1.61 -9.38
CA PRO A 22 -4.17 1.40 -10.23
C PRO A 22 -2.95 2.13 -9.62
N ASN A 23 -1.75 1.62 -9.92
CA ASN A 23 -0.48 2.26 -9.61
C ASN A 23 -0.22 2.55 -8.11
N VAL A 24 -0.81 1.77 -7.21
CA VAL A 24 -0.52 1.87 -5.77
C VAL A 24 0.71 1.03 -5.40
N PRO A 25 1.61 1.53 -4.53
CA PRO A 25 2.79 0.78 -4.15
C PRO A 25 2.43 -0.43 -3.27
N GLY A 26 3.17 -1.52 -3.44
CA GLY A 26 3.06 -2.70 -2.58
C GLY A 26 4.20 -2.80 -1.56
N LEU A 27 4.04 -3.69 -0.58
CA LEU A 27 5.06 -4.10 0.38
C LEU A 27 4.89 -5.58 0.78
N TYR A 28 4.90 -6.45 -0.22
CA TYR A 28 4.72 -7.90 -0.07
C TYR A 28 5.65 -8.76 -0.96
N THR A 29 6.61 -8.13 -1.65
CA THR A 29 7.62 -8.82 -2.45
C THR A 29 8.99 -8.22 -2.17
N ASP A 30 10.05 -8.98 -2.44
CA ASP A 30 11.41 -8.44 -2.34
C ASP A 30 11.65 -7.28 -3.31
N GLY A 31 10.96 -7.28 -4.47
CA GLY A 31 11.00 -6.16 -5.42
C GLY A 31 10.46 -4.88 -4.81
N HIS A 32 9.35 -4.96 -4.07
CA HIS A 32 8.80 -3.84 -3.32
C HIS A 32 9.76 -3.34 -2.24
N ILE A 33 10.38 -4.25 -1.48
CA ILE A 33 11.35 -3.89 -0.44
C ILE A 33 12.54 -3.15 -1.06
N ARG A 34 13.07 -3.65 -2.19
CA ARG A 34 14.17 -3.00 -2.91
C ARG A 34 13.78 -1.61 -3.41
N ALA A 35 12.54 -1.41 -3.87
CA ALA A 35 12.04 -0.12 -4.33
C ALA A 35 11.84 0.89 -3.18
N TRP A 36 11.36 0.44 -2.01
CA TRP A 36 11.14 1.31 -0.84
C TRP A 36 12.44 1.72 -0.13
N ARG A 37 13.47 0.87 -0.18
CA ARG A 37 14.75 1.11 0.51
C ARG A 37 15.37 2.48 0.17
N PRO A 38 15.59 2.88 -1.10
CA PRO A 38 16.16 4.19 -1.42
C PRO A 38 15.27 5.36 -0.96
N ILE A 39 13.94 5.19 -0.94
CA ILE A 39 13.01 6.22 -0.45
C ILE A 39 13.22 6.46 1.06
N THR A 40 13.18 5.38 1.85
CA THR A 40 13.41 5.48 3.29
C THR A 40 14.81 5.99 3.63
N GLN A 41 15.83 5.55 2.88
CA GLN A 41 17.20 6.01 3.02
C GLN A 41 17.30 7.53 2.77
N ALA A 42 16.74 8.04 1.67
CA ALA A 42 16.78 9.47 1.37
C ALA A 42 16.08 10.33 2.43
N VAL A 43 14.99 9.84 3.02
CA VAL A 43 14.32 10.53 4.14
C VAL A 43 15.23 10.57 5.37
N HIS A 44 15.88 9.46 5.71
CA HIS A 44 16.76 9.36 6.88
C HIS A 44 18.06 10.16 6.70
N GLU A 45 18.66 10.16 5.51
CA GLU A 45 19.85 10.97 5.18
C GLU A 45 19.56 12.47 5.31
N ALA A 46 18.33 12.89 5.04
CA ALA A 46 17.86 14.25 5.27
C ALA A 46 17.42 14.53 6.73
N GLY A 47 17.65 13.60 7.67
CA GLY A 47 17.31 13.75 9.09
C GLY A 47 15.83 13.53 9.44
N GLY A 48 15.02 13.10 8.47
CA GLY A 48 13.59 12.86 8.65
C GLY A 48 13.27 11.48 9.23
N ARG A 49 11.98 11.23 9.49
CA ARG A 49 11.44 9.93 9.93
C ARG A 49 10.22 9.58 9.08
N ILE A 50 10.08 8.32 8.70
CA ILE A 50 8.97 7.85 7.86
C ILE A 50 8.41 6.50 8.32
N PHE A 51 7.08 6.39 8.34
CA PHE A 51 6.35 5.15 8.60
C PHE A 51 5.54 4.75 7.36
N ALA A 52 5.44 3.45 7.10
CA ALA A 52 4.59 2.92 6.03
C ALA A 52 3.13 2.79 6.50
N GLN A 53 2.19 3.35 5.75
CA GLN A 53 0.76 3.13 5.98
C GLN A 53 0.35 1.80 5.36
N LEU A 54 0.33 0.74 6.16
CA LEU A 54 -0.10 -0.59 5.69
C LEU A 54 -1.58 -0.56 5.31
N TRP A 55 -1.89 -1.10 4.14
CA TRP A 55 -3.22 -0.94 3.54
C TRP A 55 -3.79 -2.23 2.95
N HIS A 56 -5.09 -2.40 3.13
CA HIS A 56 -5.91 -3.39 2.46
C HIS A 56 -7.28 -2.74 2.21
N VAL A 57 -7.72 -2.64 0.95
CA VAL A 57 -8.97 -1.94 0.60
C VAL A 57 -10.24 -2.71 0.96
N GLY A 58 -10.13 -4.03 1.13
CA GLY A 58 -11.27 -4.90 1.40
C GLY A 58 -12.27 -4.83 0.23
N ARG A 59 -13.53 -4.55 0.54
CA ARG A 59 -14.61 -4.47 -0.47
C ARG A 59 -14.48 -3.32 -1.46
N ILE A 60 -13.60 -2.33 -1.21
CA ILE A 60 -13.39 -1.20 -2.12
C ILE A 60 -12.39 -1.62 -3.21
N SER A 61 -12.78 -2.59 -4.01
CA SER A 61 -12.02 -3.14 -5.13
C SER A 61 -12.98 -3.70 -6.18
N LEU A 62 -12.43 -4.17 -7.30
CA LEU A 62 -13.17 -4.79 -8.39
C LEU A 62 -12.48 -6.11 -8.78
N PRO A 63 -13.21 -7.09 -9.34
CA PRO A 63 -12.61 -8.35 -9.80
C PRO A 63 -11.42 -8.17 -10.74
N GLY A 64 -11.42 -7.11 -11.57
CA GLY A 64 -10.28 -6.78 -12.45
C GLY A 64 -8.98 -6.41 -11.73
N TYR A 65 -9.02 -6.09 -10.43
CA TYR A 65 -7.82 -5.86 -9.61
C TYR A 65 -7.41 -7.09 -8.81
N GLN A 66 -8.24 -8.13 -8.77
CA GLN A 66 -8.02 -9.29 -7.92
C GLN A 66 -7.27 -10.38 -8.67
N PRO A 67 -6.41 -11.16 -7.97
CA PRO A 67 -5.82 -12.36 -8.54
C PRO A 67 -6.90 -13.27 -9.15
N ASP A 68 -6.65 -13.74 -10.36
CA ASP A 68 -7.52 -14.67 -11.10
C ASP A 68 -8.96 -14.18 -11.31
N GLY A 69 -9.21 -12.87 -11.20
CA GLY A 69 -10.56 -12.29 -11.33
C GLY A 69 -11.47 -12.60 -10.14
N ALA A 70 -10.91 -12.94 -8.98
CA ALA A 70 -11.68 -13.24 -7.77
C ALA A 70 -12.51 -12.04 -7.28
N LEU A 71 -13.52 -12.31 -6.43
CA LEU A 71 -14.25 -11.23 -5.76
C LEU A 71 -13.39 -10.58 -4.66
N PRO A 72 -13.49 -9.26 -4.46
CA PRO A 72 -12.91 -8.60 -3.30
C PRO A 72 -13.39 -9.22 -1.98
N VAL A 73 -12.49 -9.32 -1.00
CA VAL A 73 -12.84 -9.82 0.34
C VAL A 73 -13.37 -8.71 1.23
N ALA A 74 -14.26 -9.09 2.16
CA ALA A 74 -14.89 -8.20 3.11
C ALA A 74 -15.24 -8.98 4.38
N PRO A 75 -15.47 -8.31 5.52
CA PRO A 75 -15.99 -8.98 6.72
C PRO A 75 -17.39 -9.57 6.50
N SER A 76 -18.20 -8.97 5.62
CA SER A 76 -19.57 -9.41 5.28
C SER A 76 -19.86 -9.15 3.81
N ALA A 77 -20.78 -9.92 3.22
CA ALA A 77 -21.23 -9.77 1.84
C ALA A 77 -22.17 -8.56 1.65
N VAL A 78 -21.64 -7.35 1.85
CA VAL A 78 -22.36 -6.07 1.69
C VAL A 78 -21.62 -5.21 0.67
N PHE A 79 -22.30 -4.88 -0.42
CA PHE A 79 -21.75 -4.03 -1.48
C PHE A 79 -21.36 -2.64 -0.94
N PRO A 80 -20.31 -2.02 -1.48
CA PRO A 80 -20.03 -0.62 -1.22
C PRO A 80 -21.16 0.25 -1.78
N ASN A 81 -21.58 1.25 -0.99
CA ASN A 81 -22.56 2.26 -1.40
C ASN A 81 -21.96 3.26 -2.39
#